data_AF-A0A1V5AXN2-F1
#
_entry.id   AF-A0A1V5AXN2-F1
#
_cell.length_a   1.000
_cell.length_b   1.000
_cell.length_c   1.000
_cell.angle_alpha   90.00
_cell.angle_beta   90.00
_cell.angle_gamma   90.00
#
_symmetry.space_group_name_H-M   'P 1'
#
loop_
_entity.id
_entity.type
_entity.pdbx_description
1 polymer ?
#
loop_
_entity_poly.entity_id
_entity_poly.type
_entity_poly.pdbx_seq_one_letter_code
_entity_poly.pdbx_strand_id
1 'polypeptide(L)'
;MKEGGDVSCDVIDQSVLASLRELQDEGDPDIIAEVGGLFLKHSPDKINAILQSAENKDAKGLQLAAHSLKSSSAYIGAMRLSAMAKELEMMGRSSSLQGAAELAQKLKEEYLLVMTALKKEINEQG
;
A
#
# COMPACT_ATOMS: atom_id res chain seq x y z
N MET A 1 -27.53 -1.16 21.57
CA MET A 1 -26.15 -1.16 22.09
C MET A 1 -25.45 -2.34 21.45
N LYS A 2 -24.48 -2.11 20.57
CA LYS A 2 -23.45 -3.11 20.26
C LYS A 2 -22.12 -2.41 20.49
N GLU A 3 -21.33 -3.07 21.34
CA GLU A 3 -19.94 -2.77 21.67
C GLU A 3 -19.14 -2.42 20.40
N GLY A 4 -18.21 -1.47 20.38
CA GLY A 4 -17.19 -1.24 21.39
C GLY A 4 -15.90 -1.92 20.96
N GLY A 5 -15.15 -1.25 20.08
CA GLY A 5 -13.69 -1.37 19.97
C GLY A 5 -13.12 -2.64 19.37
N ASP A 6 -12.88 -2.61 18.06
CA ASP A 6 -11.57 -3.01 17.56
C ASP A 6 -11.07 -1.81 16.75
N VAL A 7 -10.28 -0.93 17.38
CA VAL A 7 -9.36 -0.11 16.62
C VAL A 7 -8.30 -1.08 16.13
N SER A 8 -8.63 -1.81 15.08
CA SER A 8 -7.73 -2.75 14.44
C SER A 8 -6.54 -1.93 13.98
N CYS A 9 -5.47 -1.97 14.78
CA CYS A 9 -4.14 -1.50 14.42
C CYS A 9 -3.52 -2.51 13.43
N ASP A 10 -4.35 -3.09 12.58
CA ASP A 10 -3.95 -4.00 11.54
C ASP A 10 -3.38 -3.17 10.40
N VAL A 11 -2.28 -3.67 9.86
CA VAL A 11 -1.56 -3.03 8.78
C VAL A 11 -2.43 -2.97 7.50
N ILE A 12 -3.47 -3.80 7.44
CA ILE A 12 -4.46 -3.88 6.38
C ILE A 12 -5.87 -3.74 6.98
N ASP A 13 -6.67 -2.85 6.41
CA ASP A 13 -8.07 -2.68 6.75
C ASP A 13 -8.90 -3.89 6.27
N GLN A 14 -9.36 -4.67 7.24
CA GLN A 14 -10.16 -5.87 7.02
C GLN A 14 -11.52 -5.57 6.37
N SER A 15 -12.06 -4.37 6.55
CA SER A 15 -13.33 -3.96 5.92
C SER A 15 -13.19 -3.84 4.41
N VAL A 16 -12.01 -3.43 3.94
CA VAL A 16 -11.70 -3.35 2.51
C VAL A 16 -11.57 -4.75 1.91
N LEU A 17 -10.88 -5.66 2.60
CA LEU A 17 -10.80 -7.06 2.17
C LEU A 17 -12.18 -7.72 2.14
N ALA A 18 -13.03 -7.48 3.15
CA ALA A 18 -14.40 -7.96 3.15
C ALA A 18 -15.20 -7.43 1.96
N SER A 19 -15.09 -6.13 1.65
CA SER A 19 -15.76 -5.53 0.49
C SER A 19 -15.29 -6.12 -0.84
N LEU A 20 -13.99 -6.43 -0.97
CA LEU A 20 -13.46 -7.12 -2.15
C LEU A 20 -14.03 -8.53 -2.28
N ARG A 21 -14.17 -9.26 -1.17
CA ARG A 21 -14.78 -10.61 -1.17
C ARG A 21 -16.25 -10.59 -1.58
N GLU A 22 -17.00 -9.54 -1.24
CA GLU A 22 -18.39 -9.38 -1.70
C GLU A 22 -18.51 -9.22 -3.23
N LEU A 23 -17.43 -8.84 -3.91
CA LEU A 23 -17.37 -8.75 -5.37
C LEU A 23 -16.99 -10.08 -6.06
N GLN A 24 -16.58 -11.10 -5.29
CA GLN A 24 -16.22 -12.40 -5.82
C GLN A 24 -17.49 -13.24 -6.05
N ASP A 25 -17.70 -13.69 -7.28
CA ASP A 25 -18.78 -14.62 -7.60
C ASP A 25 -18.47 -16.04 -7.11
N GLU A 26 -19.53 -16.81 -6.81
CA GLU A 26 -19.39 -18.22 -6.42
C GLU A 26 -18.71 -19.03 -7.54
N GLY A 27 -17.49 -19.51 -7.26
CA GLY A 27 -16.70 -20.34 -8.18
C GLY A 27 -15.49 -19.64 -8.81
N ASP A 28 -15.34 -18.32 -8.62
CA ASP A 28 -14.14 -17.59 -9.01
C ASP A 28 -12.97 -17.81 -8.02
N PRO A 29 -11.72 -17.66 -8.50
CA PRO A 29 -10.54 -17.72 -7.63
C PRO A 29 -10.59 -16.62 -6.57
N ASP A 30 -9.92 -16.87 -5.44
CA ASP A 30 -9.86 -15.92 -4.33
C ASP A 30 -9.32 -14.56 -4.80
N ILE A 31 -10.20 -13.55 -4.80
CA ILE A 31 -9.88 -12.22 -5.30
C ILE A 31 -8.77 -11.57 -4.47
N ILE A 32 -8.69 -11.86 -3.17
CA ILE A 32 -7.64 -11.35 -2.27
C ILE A 32 -6.28 -11.95 -2.65
N ALA A 33 -6.23 -13.24 -2.98
CA ALA A 33 -5.03 -13.90 -3.48
C ALA A 33 -4.57 -13.32 -4.82
N GLU A 34 -5.49 -13.03 -5.74
CA GLU A 34 -5.17 -12.43 -7.03
C GLU A 34 -4.63 -11.00 -6.87
N VAL A 35 -5.40 -10.12 -6.25
CA VAL A 35 -5.03 -8.70 -6.10
C VAL A 35 -3.83 -8.53 -5.18
N GLY A 36 -3.75 -9.35 -4.13
CA GLY A 36 -2.62 -9.38 -3.22
C GLY A 36 -1.36 -9.91 -3.89
N GLY A 37 -1.47 -10.96 -4.70
CA GLY A 37 -0.38 -11.48 -5.52
C GLY A 37 0.14 -10.45 -6.53
N LEU A 38 -0.76 -9.75 -7.22
CA LEU A 38 -0.40 -8.64 -8.12
C LEU A 38 0.30 -7.50 -7.37
N PHE A 39 -0.20 -7.13 -6.19
CA PHE A 39 0.44 -6.13 -5.36
C PHE A 39 1.88 -6.58 -5.02
N LEU A 40 2.06 -7.76 -4.42
CA LEU A 40 3.37 -8.29 -4.03
C LEU A 40 4.37 -8.39 -5.19
N LYS A 41 3.88 -8.64 -6.41
CA LYS A 41 4.70 -8.72 -7.63
C LYS A 41 5.17 -7.35 -8.12
N HIS A 42 4.30 -6.34 -8.09
CA HIS A 42 4.57 -5.05 -8.72
C HIS A 42 4.99 -3.94 -7.74
N SER A 43 4.69 -4.07 -6.45
CA SER A 43 5.05 -3.09 -5.44
C SER A 43 6.56 -2.92 -5.20
N PRO A 44 7.44 -3.96 -5.30
CA PRO A 44 8.87 -3.78 -5.09
C PRO A 44 9.50 -2.76 -6.04
N ASP A 45 9.13 -2.80 -7.33
CA ASP A 45 9.61 -1.85 -8.33
C ASP A 45 9.17 -0.42 -8.02
N LYS A 46 7.94 -0.26 -7.52
CA LYS A 46 7.40 1.06 -7.12
C LYS A 46 8.14 1.62 -5.91
N ILE A 47 8.44 0.78 -4.91
CA ILE A 47 9.19 1.17 -3.72
C ILE A 47 10.61 1.60 -4.11
N ASN A 48 11.29 0.83 -4.96
CA ASN A 48 12.61 1.19 -5.45
C ASN A 48 12.59 2.50 -6.23
N ALA A 49 11.60 2.70 -7.10
CA ALA A 49 11.45 3.96 -7.84
C ALA A 49 11.23 5.16 -6.90
N ILE A 50 10.42 5.01 -5.85
CA ILE A 50 10.21 6.05 -4.83
C ILE A 50 11.53 6.40 -4.11
N LEU A 51 12.28 5.38 -3.67
CA LEU A 51 13.56 5.58 -2.99
C LEU A 51 14.57 6.30 -3.89
N GLN A 52 14.75 5.81 -5.12
CA GLN A 52 15.67 6.41 -6.08
C GLN A 52 15.27 7.83 -6.46
N SER A 53 13.99 8.10 -6.70
CA SER A 53 13.52 9.44 -7.02
C SER A 53 13.68 10.41 -5.84
N ALA A 54 13.48 9.94 -4.60
CA ALA A 54 13.73 10.75 -3.41
C ALA A 54 15.22 11.08 -3.23
N GLU A 55 16.12 10.10 -3.42
CA GLU A 55 17.57 10.29 -3.34
C GLU A 55 18.10 11.22 -4.46
N ASN A 56 17.64 11.01 -5.69
CA ASN A 56 18.07 11.80 -6.85
C ASN A 56 17.37 13.15 -6.97
N LYS A 57 16.47 13.49 -6.04
CA LYS A 57 15.61 14.69 -6.08
C LYS A 57 14.79 14.80 -7.38
N ASP A 58 14.38 13.66 -7.93
CA ASP A 58 13.51 13.59 -9.10
C ASP A 58 12.04 13.71 -8.66
N ALA A 59 11.55 14.95 -8.63
CA ALA A 59 10.20 15.29 -8.20
C ALA A 59 9.12 14.58 -9.03
N LYS A 60 9.34 14.44 -10.35
CA LYS A 60 8.38 13.85 -11.27
C LYS A 60 8.33 12.33 -11.12
N GLY A 61 9.50 11.68 -11.03
CA GLY A 61 9.59 10.25 -10.74
C GLY A 61 8.95 9.91 -9.39
N LEU A 62 9.22 10.72 -8.37
CA LEU A 62 8.63 10.53 -7.03
C LEU A 62 7.11 10.63 -7.07
N GLN A 63 6.58 11.66 -7.73
CA GLN A 63 5.13 11.84 -7.88
C GLN A 63 4.48 10.62 -8.54
N LEU A 64 5.00 10.16 -9.68
CA LEU A 64 4.41 9.08 -10.45
C LEU A 64 4.46 7.74 -9.70
N ALA A 65 5.62 7.41 -9.13
CA ALA A 65 5.80 6.17 -8.39
C ALA A 65 4.92 6.14 -7.13
N ALA A 66 4.86 7.25 -6.38
CA ALA A 66 4.05 7.38 -5.18
C ALA A 66 2.54 7.37 -5.50
N HIS A 67 2.10 8.03 -6.57
CA HIS A 67 0.71 7.99 -7.02
C HIS A 67 0.23 6.56 -7.35
N SER A 68 1.07 5.80 -8.04
CA SER A 68 0.76 4.41 -8.38
C SER A 68 0.71 3.53 -7.14
N LEU A 69 1.70 3.65 -6.24
CA LEU A 69 1.72 2.90 -4.99
C LEU A 69 0.51 3.22 -4.11
N LYS A 70 0.16 4.51 -3.96
CA LYS A 70 -1.00 4.96 -3.18
C LYS A 70 -2.28 4.21 -3.56
N SER A 71 -2.57 4.14 -4.86
CA SER A 71 -3.79 3.53 -5.37
C SER A 71 -3.78 2.02 -5.15
N SER A 72 -2.65 1.36 -5.45
CA SER A 72 -2.48 -0.08 -5.21
C SER A 72 -2.59 -0.44 -3.71
N SER A 73 -2.04 0.39 -2.82
CA SER A 73 -2.12 0.20 -1.37
C SER A 73 -3.54 0.40 -0.84
N ALA A 74 -4.25 1.43 -1.31
CA ALA A 74 -5.64 1.66 -0.89
C ALA A 74 -6.56 0.51 -1.32
N TYR A 75 -6.33 -0.04 -2.53
CA TYR A 75 -7.13 -1.13 -3.06
C TYR A 75 -7.10 -2.38 -2.18
N ILE A 76 -5.94 -2.69 -1.57
CA ILE A 76 -5.78 -3.85 -0.67
C ILE A 76 -6.01 -3.51 0.82
N GLY A 77 -6.55 -2.33 1.15
CA GLY A 77 -6.77 -1.94 2.55
C GLY A 77 -5.54 -1.42 3.29
N ALA A 78 -4.37 -1.30 2.65
CA ALA A 78 -3.14 -0.77 3.27
C ALA A 78 -3.17 0.76 3.40
N MET A 79 -4.07 1.28 4.24
CA MET A 79 -4.40 2.70 4.36
C MET A 79 -3.22 3.55 4.82
N ARG A 80 -2.43 3.04 5.77
CA ARG A 80 -1.27 3.76 6.30
C ARG A 80 -0.16 3.91 5.25
N LEU A 81 0.11 2.86 4.47
CA LEU A 81 1.02 2.91 3.34
C LEU A 81 0.51 3.87 2.24
N SER A 82 -0.79 3.84 1.96
CA SER A 82 -1.43 4.77 1.01
C SER A 82 -1.29 6.23 1.45
N ALA A 83 -1.45 6.52 2.74
CA ALA A 83 -1.29 7.86 3.29
C ALA A 83 0.16 8.39 3.14
N MET A 84 1.17 7.56 3.45
CA MET A 84 2.58 7.94 3.25
C MET A 84 2.91 8.15 1.77
N ALA A 85 2.39 7.30 0.89
CA ALA A 85 2.55 7.45 -0.56
C ALA A 85 1.90 8.75 -1.06
N LYS A 86 0.72 9.12 -0.54
CA LYS A 86 0.08 10.40 -0.85
C LYS A 86 0.95 11.60 -0.43
N GLU A 87 1.60 11.52 0.72
CA GLU A 87 2.49 12.58 1.19
C GLU A 87 3.71 12.76 0.26
N LEU A 88 4.36 11.67 -0.15
CA LEU A 88 5.44 11.71 -1.15
C LEU A 88 4.97 12.19 -2.53
N GLU A 89 3.76 11.81 -2.94
CA GLU A 89 3.12 12.32 -4.17
C GLU A 89 2.98 13.85 -4.12
N MET A 90 2.54 14.40 -2.97
CA MET A 90 2.42 15.84 -2.77
C MET A 90 3.78 16.55 -2.74
N MET A 91 4.80 15.95 -2.11
CA MET A 91 6.18 16.47 -2.14
C MET A 91 6.72 16.54 -3.58
N GLY A 92 6.52 15.47 -4.37
CA GLY A 92 6.87 15.45 -5.79
C GLY A 92 6.10 16.49 -6.61
N ARG A 93 4.79 16.61 -6.40
CA ARG A 93 3.95 17.59 -7.11
C ARG A 93 4.32 19.04 -6.81
N SER A 94 4.74 19.34 -5.59
CA SER A 94 5.14 20.68 -5.15
C SER A 94 6.63 20.98 -5.39
N SER A 95 7.39 20.02 -5.96
CA SER A 95 8.85 20.06 -6.11
C SER A 95 9.60 20.35 -4.80
N SER A 96 8.96 20.11 -3.66
CA SER A 96 9.49 20.35 -2.31
C SER A 96 9.89 19.00 -1.71
N LEU A 97 11.10 18.54 -2.05
CA LEU A 97 11.60 17.21 -1.69
C LEU A 97 12.39 17.17 -0.37
N GLN A 98 12.27 18.21 0.45
CA GLN A 98 12.92 18.25 1.74
C GLN A 98 12.28 17.21 2.68
N GLY A 99 13.08 16.29 3.21
CA GLY A 99 12.59 15.17 4.02
C GLY A 99 11.99 14.00 3.21
N ALA A 100 11.91 14.09 1.88
CA ALA A 100 11.33 13.03 1.05
C ALA A 100 12.10 11.70 1.18
N ALA A 101 13.43 11.75 1.29
CA ALA A 101 14.25 10.55 1.48
C ALA A 101 13.95 9.85 2.82
N GLU A 102 13.82 10.61 3.91
CA GLU A 102 13.48 10.06 5.23
C GLU A 102 12.07 9.45 5.24
N LEU A 103 11.11 10.14 4.62
CA LEU A 103 9.75 9.63 4.48
C LEU A 103 9.69 8.39 3.58
N ALA A 104 10.49 8.33 2.51
CA ALA A 104 10.58 7.17 1.64
C ALA A 104 11.15 5.93 2.36
N GLN A 105 12.12 6.11 3.27
CA GLN A 105 12.61 5.01 4.12
C GLN A 105 11.53 4.51 5.08
N LYS A 106 10.80 5.41 5.75
CA LYS A 106 9.67 5.03 6.61
C LYS A 106 8.57 4.31 5.84
N LEU A 107 8.29 4.77 4.62
CA LEU A 107 7.34 4.13 3.71
C LEU A 107 7.78 2.70 3.36
N LYS A 108 9.09 2.48 3.14
CA LYS A 108 9.64 1.14 2.89
C LYS A 108 9.45 0.22 4.10
N GLU A 109 9.67 0.71 5.32
CA GLU A 109 9.45 -0.07 6.55
C GLU A 109 7.97 -0.48 6.67
N GLU A 110 7.05 0.47 6.49
CA GLU A 110 5.61 0.18 6.49
C GLU A 110 5.23 -0.83 5.39
N TYR A 111 5.81 -0.68 4.20
CA TYR A 111 5.59 -1.60 3.09
C TYR A 111 5.96 -3.04 3.45
N LEU A 112 7.06 -3.28 4.18
CA LEU A 112 7.44 -4.63 4.61
C LEU A 112 6.44 -5.23 5.59
N LEU A 113 5.84 -4.40 6.45
CA LEU A 113 4.75 -4.83 7.33
C LEU A 113 3.51 -5.22 6.51
N VAL A 114 3.14 -4.41 5.51
CA VAL A 114 2.02 -4.69 4.60
C VAL A 114 2.26 -5.98 3.84
N MET A 115 3.46 -6.22 3.31
CA MET A 115 3.79 -7.47 2.62
C MET A 115 3.60 -8.69 3.53
N THR A 116 3.99 -8.57 4.79
CA THR A 116 3.90 -9.67 5.75
C THR A 116 2.45 -9.96 6.12
N ALA A 117 1.68 -8.92 6.42
CA ALA A 117 0.24 -9.02 6.69
C ALA A 117 -0.49 -9.61 5.47
N LEU A 118 -0.25 -9.07 4.27
CA LEU A 118 -0.91 -9.52 3.06
C LEU A 118 -0.60 -10.99 2.73
N LYS A 119 0.65 -11.43 2.91
CA LYS A 119 1.01 -12.86 2.75
C LYS A 119 0.26 -13.74 3.74
N LYS A 120 0.04 -13.27 4.97
CA LYS A 120 -0.74 -13.99 5.97
C LYS A 120 -2.20 -14.12 5.53
N GLU A 121 -2.82 -13.03 5.06
CA GLU A 121 -4.20 -13.05 4.56
C GLU A 121 -4.39 -14.01 3.36
N ILE A 122 -3.41 -14.08 2.46
CA ILE A 122 -3.42 -15.01 1.32
C ILE A 122 -3.25 -16.46 1.79
N ASN A 123 -2.39 -16.72 2.77
CA ASN A 123 -2.05 -18.08 3.21
C ASN A 123 -2.99 -18.64 4.28
N GLU A 124 -3.70 -17.82 5.05
CA GLU A 124 -4.72 -18.26 6.00
C GLU A 124 -6.02 -18.72 5.32
N GLN A 125 -6.12 -18.57 3.99
CA GLN A 125 -7.23 -19.05 3.18
C GLN A 125 -6.84 -20.17 2.20
N GLY A 126 -5.62 -20.71 2.32
CA GLY A 126 -5.14 -21.86 1.55
C GLY A 126 -5.44 -23.20 2.21
#